data_AF-A0A952HBG5-F1
#
_entry.id   AF-A0A952HBG5-F1
#
_cell.length_a   1.000
_cell.length_b   1.000
_cell.length_c   1.000
_cell.angle_alpha   90.00
_cell.angle_beta   90.00
_cell.angle_gamma   90.00
#
_symmetry.space_group_name_H-M   'P 1'
#
loop_
_entity.id
_entity.type
_entity.pdbx_description
1 polymer ?
#
loop_
_entity_poly.entity_id
_entity_poly.type
_entity_poly.pdbx_seq_one_letter_code
_entity_poly.pdbx_strand_id
1 'polypeptide(L)'
;AIDEGVTLRIGKYGPYLEVADPEAGPDAPPRRVNIPPELAPDELTPAKAHELIEAPVQTDRVLGANPENGKLVLAKDGRFGPYVTEADPEEEPTADAKTGEVTEPAKRTKKAAAAKPRTASLFKSMDLGSIDLDTALKLLDLPRVVGADPESGDEIQAQNGRYGPYLKKGTDTRSLPSEDDIFEVDLAGALELFAQPKYGNRRASSALKEFEADPVSGKPIRVKDGRFGPYVTDGETNATIPRGETVDEVDFARAVQLLADKRAKAPAKKPARKAAPAKKPAAKKPAAKKPAAKKPAAKKTAE
;
A
#
# COMPACT_ATOMS: atom_id res chain seq x y z
N ALA A 1 -2.99 26.58 -6.26
CA ALA A 1 -3.21 26.32 -7.69
C ALA A 1 -1.85 26.23 -8.35
N ILE A 2 -1.67 25.28 -9.26
CA ILE A 2 -0.43 25.16 -10.06
C ILE A 2 -0.55 26.07 -11.29
N ASP A 3 -1.75 26.16 -11.85
CA ASP A 3 -2.08 27.03 -12.99
C ASP A 3 -3.58 27.39 -12.97
N GLU A 4 -4.05 28.21 -13.90
CA GLU A 4 -5.48 28.52 -14.08
C GLU A 4 -6.29 27.23 -14.28
N GLY A 5 -7.33 27.03 -13.45
CA GLY A 5 -8.15 25.81 -13.49
C GLY A 5 -7.50 24.54 -12.95
N VAL A 6 -6.20 24.53 -12.60
CA VAL A 6 -5.46 23.35 -12.12
C VAL A 6 -5.07 23.48 -10.65
N THR A 7 -5.65 22.65 -9.80
CA THR A 7 -5.40 22.66 -8.35
C THR A 7 -4.76 21.35 -7.88
N LEU A 8 -3.57 21.46 -7.28
CA LEU A 8 -2.99 20.36 -6.51
C LEU A 8 -3.76 20.13 -5.22
N ARG A 9 -4.25 18.91 -5.03
CA ARG A 9 -4.86 18.44 -3.79
C ARG A 9 -4.07 17.27 -3.23
N ILE A 10 -4.14 17.12 -1.92
CA ILE A 10 -3.63 15.94 -1.23
C ILE A 10 -4.84 15.16 -0.74
N GLY A 11 -5.06 13.99 -1.32
CA GLY A 11 -6.14 13.10 -0.94
C GLY A 11 -5.69 12.05 0.08
N LYS A 12 -6.61 11.16 0.45
CA LYS A 12 -6.32 9.95 1.25
C LYS A 12 -5.25 9.04 0.59
N TYR A 13 -4.99 9.24 -0.69
CA TYR A 13 -4.33 8.30 -1.57
C TYR A 13 -3.09 8.86 -2.28
N GLY A 14 -2.69 10.09 -1.94
CA GLY A 14 -1.57 10.78 -2.57
C GLY A 14 -1.95 12.15 -3.13
N PRO A 15 -0.96 12.89 -3.66
CA PRO A 15 -1.20 14.13 -4.40
C PRO A 15 -1.89 13.84 -5.74
N TYR A 16 -2.86 14.68 -6.10
CA TYR A 16 -3.58 14.60 -7.38
C TYR A 16 -3.93 16.01 -7.89
N LEU A 17 -4.07 16.16 -9.20
CA LEU A 17 -4.51 17.39 -9.86
C LEU A 17 -6.03 17.37 -10.02
N GLU A 18 -6.70 18.41 -9.57
CA GLU A 18 -8.09 18.74 -9.93
C GLU A 18 -8.08 19.76 -11.06
N VAL A 19 -8.62 19.39 -12.21
CA VAL A 19 -8.81 20.26 -13.36
C VAL A 19 -10.28 20.65 -13.42
N ALA A 20 -10.54 21.95 -13.31
CA ALA A 20 -11.86 22.51 -13.60
C ALA A 20 -12.05 22.46 -15.12
N ASP A 21 -13.07 21.74 -15.57
CA ASP A 21 -13.43 21.71 -16.98
C ASP A 21 -14.22 22.99 -17.31
N PRO A 22 -13.70 23.86 -18.20
CA PRO A 22 -14.36 25.12 -18.54
C PRO A 22 -15.65 24.92 -19.35
N GLU A 23 -15.87 23.75 -19.96
CA GLU A 23 -17.09 23.42 -20.72
C GLU A 23 -18.13 22.67 -19.88
N ALA A 24 -17.74 22.16 -18.71
CA ALA A 24 -18.65 21.42 -17.87
C ALA A 24 -19.59 22.35 -17.06
N GLY A 25 -20.87 21.98 -16.97
CA GLY A 25 -21.86 22.76 -16.22
C GLY A 25 -21.46 22.98 -14.76
N PRO A 26 -22.07 23.98 -14.07
CA PRO A 26 -21.64 24.43 -12.73
C PRO A 26 -21.64 23.36 -11.61
N ASP A 27 -22.28 22.21 -11.84
CA ASP A 27 -22.35 21.06 -10.92
C ASP A 27 -21.54 19.83 -11.37
N ALA A 28 -20.76 19.92 -12.45
CA ALA A 28 -19.96 18.80 -12.91
C ALA A 28 -18.74 18.56 -12.01
N PRO A 29 -18.43 17.29 -11.65
CA PRO A 29 -17.26 17.00 -10.82
C PRO A 29 -15.97 17.34 -11.59
N PRO A 30 -14.98 18.01 -10.97
CA PRO A 30 -13.72 18.33 -11.63
C PRO A 30 -12.97 17.06 -12.04
N ARG A 31 -12.30 17.09 -13.19
CA ARG A 31 -11.48 15.98 -13.67
C ARG A 31 -10.30 15.80 -12.72
N ARG A 32 -10.05 14.56 -12.30
CA ARG A 32 -8.96 14.23 -11.38
C ARG A 32 -7.87 13.46 -12.12
N VAL A 33 -6.63 13.90 -11.96
CA VAL A 33 -5.45 13.25 -12.53
C VAL A 33 -4.51 12.89 -11.38
N ASN A 34 -4.17 11.60 -11.25
CA ASN A 34 -3.25 11.16 -10.20
C ASN A 34 -1.81 11.54 -10.56
N ILE A 35 -1.05 12.00 -9.57
CA ILE A 35 0.37 12.28 -9.76
C ILE A 35 1.17 11.00 -9.47
N PRO A 36 2.11 10.58 -10.35
CA PRO A 36 2.95 9.42 -10.11
C PRO A 36 3.69 9.53 -8.77
N PRO A 37 3.78 8.44 -7.97
CA PRO A 37 4.40 8.49 -6.65
C PRO A 37 5.91 8.76 -6.70
N GLU A 38 6.55 8.52 -7.85
CA GLU A 38 7.96 8.79 -8.10
C GLU A 38 8.23 10.25 -8.51
N LEU A 39 7.19 11.03 -8.88
CA LEU A 39 7.37 12.42 -9.26
C LEU A 39 7.64 13.27 -8.02
N ALA A 40 8.79 13.95 -8.01
CA ALA A 40 9.16 14.79 -6.88
C ALA A 40 8.32 16.09 -6.85
N PRO A 41 8.05 16.67 -5.67
CA PRO A 41 7.21 17.87 -5.56
C PRO A 41 7.76 19.10 -6.29
N ASP A 42 9.07 19.18 -6.48
CA ASP A 42 9.77 20.25 -7.21
C ASP A 42 9.72 20.07 -8.74
N GLU A 43 9.50 18.84 -9.22
CA GLU A 43 9.34 18.53 -10.64
C GLU A 43 7.92 18.80 -11.15
N LEU A 44 6.96 19.02 -10.25
CA LEU A 44 5.57 19.36 -10.58
C LEU A 44 5.43 20.83 -11.00
N THR A 45 5.95 21.13 -12.19
CA THR A 45 5.82 22.44 -12.85
C THR A 45 4.47 22.58 -13.57
N PRO A 46 4.02 23.79 -13.93
CA PRO A 46 2.81 23.99 -14.74
C PRO A 46 2.87 23.22 -16.06
N ALA A 47 4.02 23.22 -16.74
CA ALA A 47 4.24 22.44 -17.96
C ALA A 47 4.05 20.93 -17.72
N LYS A 48 4.61 20.40 -16.61
CA LYS A 48 4.44 18.99 -16.24
C LYS A 48 3.00 18.65 -15.84
N ALA A 49 2.30 19.59 -15.20
CA ALA A 49 0.89 19.43 -14.88
C ALA A 49 0.03 19.33 -16.14
N HIS A 50 0.24 20.20 -17.14
CA HIS A 50 -0.44 20.11 -18.43
C HIS A 50 -0.09 18.81 -19.18
N GLU A 51 1.17 18.37 -19.16
CA GLU A 51 1.56 17.07 -19.73
C GLU A 51 0.78 15.91 -19.11
N LEU A 52 0.59 15.91 -17.79
CA LEU A 52 -0.21 14.88 -17.09
C LEU A 52 -1.72 15.00 -17.40
N ILE A 53 -2.22 16.19 -17.73
CA ILE A 53 -3.65 16.44 -18.04
C ILE A 53 -3.97 16.07 -19.49
N GLU A 54 -3.07 16.40 -20.42
CA GLU A 54 -3.15 16.07 -21.83
C GLU A 54 -2.80 14.61 -22.13
N ALA A 55 -2.03 13.96 -21.23
CA ALA A 55 -1.81 12.53 -21.29
C ALA A 55 -3.16 11.82 -21.47
N PRO A 56 -3.27 10.91 -22.46
CA PRO A 56 -4.51 10.22 -22.72
C PRO A 56 -4.97 9.56 -21.43
N VAL A 57 -6.24 9.78 -21.07
CA VAL A 57 -6.86 9.03 -19.98
C VAL A 57 -6.58 7.56 -20.28
N GLN A 58 -5.92 6.84 -19.37
CA GLN A 58 -5.77 5.40 -19.50
C GLN A 58 -7.18 4.82 -19.55
N THR A 59 -7.65 4.58 -20.76
CA THR A 59 -8.98 4.06 -21.04
C THR A 59 -9.02 2.61 -20.60
N ASP A 60 -10.07 2.25 -19.86
CA ASP A 60 -10.34 0.87 -19.50
C ASP A 60 -10.35 0.00 -20.77
N ARG A 61 -9.43 -0.96 -20.86
CA ARG A 61 -9.34 -1.87 -22.00
C ARG A 61 -10.25 -3.06 -21.76
N VAL A 62 -11.27 -3.24 -22.60
CA VAL A 62 -12.13 -4.41 -22.56
C VAL A 62 -11.39 -5.59 -23.19
N LEU A 63 -11.13 -6.64 -22.41
CA LEU A 63 -10.44 -7.85 -22.88
C LEU A 63 -11.41 -8.87 -23.51
N GLY A 64 -12.67 -8.86 -23.08
CA GLY A 64 -13.73 -9.74 -23.59
C GLY A 64 -14.74 -10.10 -22.51
N ALA A 65 -15.63 -11.05 -22.82
CA ALA A 65 -16.57 -11.61 -21.86
C ALA A 65 -16.01 -12.90 -21.24
N ASN A 66 -16.14 -13.06 -19.93
CA ASN A 66 -15.84 -14.30 -19.24
C ASN A 66 -16.88 -15.37 -19.66
N PRO A 67 -16.47 -16.51 -20.22
CA PRO A 67 -17.38 -17.55 -20.70
C PRO A 67 -18.22 -18.20 -19.60
N GLU A 68 -17.75 -18.20 -18.34
CA GLU A 68 -18.45 -18.86 -17.23
C GLU A 68 -19.62 -18.04 -16.67
N ASN A 69 -19.49 -16.71 -16.67
CA ASN A 69 -20.45 -15.83 -16.02
C ASN A 69 -20.99 -14.71 -16.92
N GLY A 70 -20.52 -14.61 -18.16
CA GLY A 70 -20.96 -13.62 -19.15
C GLY A 70 -20.56 -12.17 -18.84
N LYS A 71 -19.74 -11.93 -17.81
CA LYS A 71 -19.31 -10.59 -17.41
C LYS A 71 -18.17 -10.09 -18.27
N LEU A 72 -18.13 -8.78 -18.51
CA LEU A 72 -17.01 -8.16 -19.21
C LEU A 72 -15.79 -8.09 -18.30
N VAL A 73 -14.64 -8.50 -18.82
CA VAL A 73 -13.34 -8.38 -18.17
C VAL A 73 -12.67 -7.11 -18.68
N LEU A 74 -12.37 -6.19 -17.77
CA LEU A 74 -11.71 -4.92 -18.07
C LEU A 74 -10.34 -4.87 -17.40
N ALA A 75 -9.32 -4.46 -18.16
CA ALA A 75 -8.02 -4.08 -17.65
C ALA A 75 -7.99 -2.56 -17.41
N LYS A 76 -7.67 -2.15 -16.19
CA LYS A 76 -7.71 -0.76 -15.73
C LYS A 76 -6.41 -0.41 -15.02
N ASP A 77 -5.99 0.85 -15.10
CA ASP A 77 -4.94 1.36 -14.21
C ASP A 77 -5.55 1.99 -12.96
N GLY A 78 -5.15 1.48 -11.80
CA GLY A 78 -5.71 1.88 -10.51
C GLY A 78 -4.69 2.50 -9.59
N ARG A 79 -5.15 3.04 -8.45
CA ARG A 79 -4.27 3.56 -7.38
C ARG A 79 -3.18 2.57 -6.97
N PHE A 80 -3.52 1.29 -6.95
CA PHE A 80 -2.64 0.23 -6.47
C PHE A 80 -1.84 -0.43 -7.60
N GLY A 81 -1.82 0.19 -8.77
CA GLY A 81 -1.25 -0.36 -9.99
C GLY A 81 -2.31 -0.95 -10.91
N PRO A 82 -1.86 -1.54 -12.03
CA PRO A 82 -2.73 -2.13 -13.03
C PRO A 82 -3.48 -3.34 -12.46
N TYR A 83 -4.77 -3.45 -12.80
CA TYR A 83 -5.63 -4.53 -12.34
C TYR A 83 -6.68 -4.91 -13.38
N VAL A 84 -7.17 -6.14 -13.28
CA VAL A 84 -8.35 -6.62 -14.01
C VAL A 84 -9.57 -6.64 -13.09
N THR A 85 -10.74 -6.34 -13.65
CA THR A 85 -12.02 -6.39 -12.95
C THR A 85 -13.11 -6.94 -13.84
N GLU A 86 -14.01 -7.70 -13.25
CA GLU A 86 -15.28 -8.03 -13.91
C GLU A 86 -16.25 -6.85 -13.79
N ALA A 87 -17.03 -6.59 -14.83
CA ALA A 87 -18.21 -5.73 -14.77
C ALA A 87 -19.39 -6.46 -15.42
N ASP A 88 -20.59 -6.22 -14.89
CA ASP A 88 -21.80 -6.62 -15.59
C ASP A 88 -21.80 -5.91 -16.96
N PRO A 89 -22.14 -6.60 -18.06
CA PRO A 89 -22.34 -5.92 -19.33
C PRO A 89 -23.36 -4.80 -19.11
N GLU A 90 -23.05 -3.58 -19.54
CA GLU A 90 -24.05 -2.52 -19.56
C GLU A 90 -25.19 -3.03 -20.47
N GLU A 91 -26.36 -3.24 -19.88
CA GLU A 91 -27.57 -3.49 -20.67
C GLU A 91 -27.72 -2.28 -21.60
N GLU A 92 -27.53 -2.49 -22.90
CA GLU A 92 -27.94 -1.50 -23.88
C GLU A 92 -29.42 -1.15 -23.60
N PRO A 93 -29.82 0.12 -23.70
CA PRO A 93 -31.20 0.51 -23.45
C PRO A 93 -32.10 -0.25 -24.44
N THR A 94 -32.74 -1.32 -23.98
CA THR A 94 -33.74 -2.02 -24.77
C THR A 94 -34.97 -1.13 -24.81
N ALA A 95 -35.23 -0.53 -25.97
CA ALA A 95 -36.49 0.15 -26.20
C ALA A 95 -37.64 -0.87 -26.10
N ASP A 96 -38.59 -0.63 -25.19
CA ASP A 96 -39.84 -1.40 -25.15
C ASP A 96 -40.58 -1.25 -26.49
N ALA A 97 -40.62 -2.35 -27.26
CA ALA A 97 -41.16 -2.40 -28.62
C ALA A 97 -42.69 -2.14 -28.72
N LYS A 98 -43.36 -1.77 -27.63
CA LYS A 98 -44.80 -1.47 -27.59
C LYS A 98 -45.17 -0.02 -27.24
N THR A 99 -44.26 0.77 -26.68
CA THR A 99 -44.62 2.10 -26.15
C THR A 99 -43.68 3.24 -26.56
N GLY A 100 -42.53 2.95 -27.17
CA GLY A 100 -41.66 3.99 -27.73
C GLY A 100 -41.11 4.99 -26.70
N GLU A 101 -41.17 4.66 -25.40
CA GLU A 101 -40.62 5.48 -24.33
C GLU A 101 -39.18 5.02 -24.07
N VAL A 102 -38.22 5.91 -24.30
CA VAL A 102 -36.81 5.71 -23.98
C VAL A 102 -36.68 5.89 -22.47
N THR A 103 -36.67 4.79 -21.72
CA THR A 103 -36.26 4.85 -20.32
C THR A 103 -34.74 4.97 -20.27
N GLU A 104 -34.24 6.14 -19.84
CA GLU A 104 -32.82 6.31 -19.53
C GLU A 104 -32.40 5.25 -18.52
N PRO A 105 -31.19 4.64 -18.64
CA PRO A 105 -30.74 3.65 -17.68
C PRO A 105 -30.66 4.32 -16.32
N ALA A 106 -31.55 3.91 -15.41
CA ALA A 106 -31.63 4.44 -14.08
C ALA A 106 -30.24 4.40 -13.44
N LYS A 107 -29.68 5.58 -13.15
CA LYS A 107 -28.47 5.75 -12.32
C LYS A 107 -28.57 4.77 -11.17
N ARG A 108 -27.66 3.78 -11.14
CA ARG A 108 -27.62 2.68 -10.16
C ARG A 108 -27.69 3.22 -8.73
N THR A 109 -28.90 3.39 -8.21
CA THR A 109 -29.17 3.68 -6.82
C THR A 109 -28.96 2.37 -6.06
N LYS A 110 -27.73 2.20 -5.56
CA LYS A 110 -27.40 1.43 -4.35
C LYS A 110 -28.22 0.12 -4.20
N LYS A 111 -28.10 -0.79 -5.17
CA LYS A 111 -28.65 -2.16 -5.02
C LYS A 111 -27.81 -2.87 -3.96
N ALA A 112 -28.39 -2.97 -2.76
CA ALA A 112 -27.84 -3.76 -1.66
C ALA A 112 -27.63 -5.21 -2.15
N ALA A 113 -26.43 -5.73 -1.92
CA ALA A 113 -25.99 -7.11 -2.22
C ALA A 113 -25.69 -7.48 -3.70
N ALA A 114 -25.39 -6.53 -4.59
CA ALA A 114 -24.62 -6.90 -5.78
C ALA A 114 -23.23 -7.38 -5.32
N ALA A 115 -22.89 -8.64 -5.60
CA ALA A 115 -21.59 -9.21 -5.29
C ALA A 115 -20.50 -8.25 -5.83
N LYS A 116 -19.56 -7.85 -4.97
CA LYS A 116 -18.47 -6.96 -5.39
C LYS A 116 -17.82 -7.56 -6.63
N PRO A 117 -17.55 -6.76 -7.67
CA PRO A 117 -16.88 -7.28 -8.86
C PRO A 117 -15.59 -7.97 -8.44
N ARG A 118 -15.32 -9.14 -9.01
CA ARG A 118 -14.04 -9.81 -8.79
C ARG A 118 -12.95 -8.95 -9.40
N THR A 119 -11.86 -8.78 -8.67
CA THR A 119 -10.73 -7.95 -9.08
C THR A 119 -9.44 -8.68 -8.79
N ALA A 120 -8.47 -8.58 -9.70
CA ALA A 120 -7.14 -9.12 -9.49
C ALA A 120 -6.08 -8.12 -9.97
N SER A 121 -5.02 -7.95 -9.19
CA SER A 121 -3.90 -7.09 -9.58
C SER A 121 -3.04 -7.80 -10.62
N LEU A 122 -2.58 -7.05 -11.62
CA LEU A 122 -1.58 -7.56 -12.55
C LEU A 122 -0.26 -7.82 -11.81
N PHE A 123 0.52 -8.72 -12.37
CA PHE A 123 1.86 -9.02 -11.91
C PHE A 123 2.83 -7.91 -12.30
N LYS A 124 4.01 -7.86 -11.65
CA LYS A 124 4.99 -6.80 -11.91
C LYS A 124 5.58 -6.93 -13.32
N SER A 125 5.64 -8.14 -13.85
CA SER A 125 6.10 -8.43 -15.21
C SER A 125 5.06 -8.13 -16.29
N MET A 126 3.78 -7.97 -15.94
CA MET A 126 2.68 -7.81 -16.89
C MET A 126 2.39 -6.35 -17.22
N ASP A 127 2.01 -6.11 -18.48
CA ASP A 127 1.62 -4.79 -18.99
C ASP A 127 0.15 -4.77 -19.44
N LEU A 128 -0.52 -3.62 -19.26
CA LEU A 128 -1.93 -3.43 -19.63
C LEU A 128 -2.17 -3.57 -21.15
N GLY A 129 -1.17 -3.24 -21.97
CA GLY A 129 -1.23 -3.34 -23.42
C GLY A 129 -1.07 -4.77 -23.94
N SER A 130 -0.35 -5.63 -23.22
CA SER A 130 -0.05 -7.00 -23.65
C SER A 130 -0.95 -8.07 -23.04
N ILE A 131 -1.68 -7.76 -21.96
CA ILE A 131 -2.54 -8.74 -21.28
C ILE A 131 -3.66 -9.26 -22.20
N ASP A 132 -3.94 -10.55 -22.11
CA ASP A 132 -4.99 -11.27 -22.83
C ASP A 132 -6.14 -11.69 -21.89
N LEU A 133 -7.26 -12.13 -22.48
CA LEU A 133 -8.43 -12.57 -21.73
C LEU A 133 -8.12 -13.80 -20.86
N ASP A 134 -7.40 -14.78 -21.41
CA ASP A 134 -7.11 -16.05 -20.73
C ASP A 134 -6.25 -15.85 -19.48
N THR A 135 -5.22 -14.99 -19.54
CA THR A 135 -4.42 -14.66 -18.35
C THR A 135 -5.22 -13.83 -17.36
N ALA A 136 -6.06 -12.90 -17.83
CA ALA A 136 -6.93 -12.13 -16.93
C ALA A 136 -7.90 -13.02 -16.15
N LEU A 137 -8.46 -14.06 -16.78
CA LEU A 137 -9.32 -15.04 -16.12
C LEU A 137 -8.55 -15.81 -15.03
N LYS A 138 -7.34 -16.29 -15.33
CA LYS A 138 -6.47 -16.95 -14.33
C LYS A 138 -6.17 -16.05 -13.12
N LEU A 139 -5.96 -14.75 -13.35
CA LEU A 139 -5.73 -13.79 -12.27
C LEU A 139 -6.98 -13.59 -11.41
N LEU A 140 -8.17 -13.52 -12.03
CA LEU A 140 -9.45 -13.35 -11.34
C LEU A 140 -9.85 -14.53 -10.46
N ASP A 141 -9.28 -15.71 -10.70
CA ASP A 141 -9.48 -16.92 -9.89
C ASP A 141 -8.56 -17.01 -8.66
N LEU A 142 -7.61 -16.08 -8.50
CA LEU A 142 -6.84 -15.96 -7.26
C LEU A 142 -7.75 -15.43 -6.14
N PRO A 143 -7.72 -16.00 -4.91
CA PRO A 143 -6.74 -16.92 -4.35
C PRO A 143 -6.93 -18.39 -4.78
N ARG A 144 -5.86 -19.01 -5.30
CA ARG A 144 -5.86 -20.45 -5.64
C ARG A 144 -5.59 -21.28 -4.40
N VAL A 145 -6.43 -22.28 -4.13
CA VAL A 145 -6.20 -23.28 -3.09
C VAL A 145 -5.26 -24.36 -3.65
N VAL A 146 -4.08 -24.52 -3.05
CA VAL A 146 -3.08 -25.53 -3.46
C VAL A 146 -3.40 -26.89 -2.82
N GLY A 147 -3.90 -26.88 -1.58
CA GLY A 147 -4.29 -28.06 -0.82
C GLY A 147 -4.36 -27.77 0.67
N ALA A 148 -4.69 -28.78 1.47
CA ALA A 148 -4.63 -28.71 2.93
C ALA A 148 -3.30 -29.30 3.42
N ASP A 149 -2.69 -28.64 4.41
CA ASP A 149 -1.51 -29.17 5.08
C ASP A 149 -1.88 -30.43 5.88
N PRO A 150 -1.24 -31.60 5.66
CA PRO A 150 -1.50 -32.80 6.44
C PRO A 150 -1.17 -32.67 7.93
N GLU A 151 -0.26 -31.76 8.32
CA GLU A 151 0.12 -31.60 9.73
C GLU A 151 -0.83 -30.68 10.50
N SER A 152 -1.16 -29.51 9.93
CA SER A 152 -2.02 -28.53 10.61
C SER A 152 -3.50 -28.60 10.22
N GLY A 153 -3.83 -29.20 9.07
CA GLY A 153 -5.16 -29.18 8.47
C GLY A 153 -5.55 -27.83 7.85
N ASP A 154 -4.65 -26.83 7.87
CA ASP A 154 -4.93 -25.51 7.31
C ASP A 154 -4.85 -25.52 5.77
N GLU A 155 -5.75 -24.78 5.12
CA GLU A 155 -5.70 -24.55 3.69
C GLU A 155 -4.50 -23.67 3.30
N ILE A 156 -3.71 -24.17 2.35
CA ILE A 156 -2.63 -23.43 1.72
C ILE A 156 -3.19 -22.73 0.48
N GLN A 157 -3.09 -21.40 0.48
CA GLN A 157 -3.55 -20.55 -0.62
C GLN A 157 -2.39 -19.81 -1.26
N ALA A 158 -2.33 -19.83 -2.60
CA ALA A 158 -1.41 -19.04 -3.40
C ALA A 158 -2.07 -17.71 -3.80
N GLN A 159 -1.38 -16.59 -3.50
CA GLN A 159 -1.89 -15.24 -3.70
C GLN A 159 -0.79 -14.32 -4.23
N ASN A 160 -1.19 -13.27 -4.94
CA ASN A 160 -0.29 -12.18 -5.31
C ASN A 160 -0.54 -10.96 -4.41
N GLY A 161 0.53 -10.37 -3.88
CA GLY A 161 0.47 -9.20 -2.99
C GLY A 161 1.42 -8.09 -3.43
N ARG A 162 1.52 -7.04 -2.60
CA ARG A 162 2.38 -5.88 -2.87
C ARG A 162 3.85 -6.24 -3.12
N TYR A 163 4.34 -7.28 -2.47
CA TYR A 163 5.74 -7.72 -2.55
C TYR A 163 5.95 -8.88 -3.51
N GLY A 164 4.93 -9.22 -4.32
CA GLY A 164 4.95 -10.35 -5.24
C GLY A 164 4.17 -11.57 -4.74
N PRO A 165 4.37 -12.72 -5.40
CA PRO A 165 3.63 -13.96 -5.16
C PRO A 165 4.03 -14.59 -3.83
N TYR A 166 3.06 -15.15 -3.12
CA TYR A 166 3.28 -15.77 -1.82
C TYR A 166 2.23 -16.85 -1.51
N LEU A 167 2.65 -17.80 -0.69
CA LEU A 167 1.80 -18.80 -0.06
C LEU A 167 1.35 -18.32 1.32
N LYS A 168 0.11 -18.64 1.66
CA LYS A 168 -0.48 -18.39 2.96
C LYS A 168 -1.06 -19.69 3.51
N LYS A 169 -0.63 -20.08 4.71
CA LYS A 169 -1.16 -21.19 5.51
C LYS A 169 -1.62 -20.64 6.85
N GLY A 170 -2.93 -20.45 7.02
CA GLY A 170 -3.50 -19.81 8.21
C GLY A 170 -2.92 -18.42 8.48
N THR A 171 -2.01 -18.32 9.46
CA THR A 171 -1.28 -17.07 9.80
C THR A 171 0.15 -17.03 9.26
N ASP A 172 0.72 -18.17 8.83
CA ASP A 172 2.06 -18.19 8.26
C ASP A 172 2.03 -17.88 6.75
N THR A 173 3.09 -17.23 6.30
CA THR A 173 3.28 -16.81 4.91
C THR A 173 4.71 -17.09 4.46
N ARG A 174 4.84 -17.48 3.20
CA ARG A 174 6.12 -17.73 2.51
C ARG A 174 6.09 -17.10 1.14
N SER A 175 7.12 -16.35 0.77
CA SER A 175 7.24 -15.77 -0.57
C SER A 175 7.59 -16.87 -1.57
N LEU A 176 7.02 -16.77 -2.77
CA LEU A 176 7.41 -17.60 -3.91
C LEU A 176 8.54 -16.92 -4.69
N PRO A 177 9.44 -17.69 -5.33
CA PRO A 177 10.55 -17.12 -6.08
C PRO A 177 10.12 -16.45 -7.39
N SER A 178 9.11 -16.99 -8.08
CA SER A 178 8.60 -16.45 -9.34
C SER A 178 7.09 -16.27 -9.36
N GLU A 179 6.61 -15.46 -10.30
CA GLU A 179 5.19 -15.19 -10.51
C GLU A 179 4.47 -16.39 -11.12
N ASP A 180 5.15 -17.21 -11.94
CA ASP A 180 4.57 -18.42 -12.53
C ASP A 180 4.33 -19.51 -11.47
N ASP A 181 5.16 -19.56 -10.42
CA ASP A 181 5.02 -20.52 -9.32
C ASP A 181 3.65 -20.41 -8.61
N ILE A 182 2.97 -19.26 -8.69
CA ILE A 182 1.63 -19.11 -8.11
C ILE A 182 0.62 -20.10 -8.72
N PHE A 183 0.85 -20.51 -9.98
CA PHE A 183 0.02 -21.44 -10.73
C PHE A 183 0.66 -22.83 -10.84
N GLU A 184 1.97 -22.96 -10.69
CA GLU A 184 2.63 -24.26 -10.83
C GLU A 184 2.84 -24.98 -9.50
N VAL A 185 2.93 -24.23 -8.39
CA VAL A 185 3.22 -24.82 -7.07
C VAL A 185 2.19 -25.88 -6.67
N ASP A 186 2.72 -27.04 -6.30
CA ASP A 186 1.98 -28.18 -5.79
C ASP A 186 2.02 -28.23 -4.25
N LEU A 187 1.27 -29.17 -3.67
CA LEU A 187 1.24 -29.32 -2.23
C LEU A 187 2.62 -29.68 -1.66
N ALA A 188 3.39 -30.52 -2.35
CA ALA A 188 4.71 -30.96 -1.89
C ALA A 188 5.70 -29.78 -1.83
N GLY A 189 5.81 -28.98 -2.89
CA GLY A 189 6.64 -27.79 -2.94
C GLY A 189 6.20 -26.70 -1.96
N ALA A 190 4.89 -26.55 -1.76
CA ALA A 190 4.37 -25.66 -0.72
C ALA A 190 4.82 -26.09 0.68
N LEU A 191 4.73 -27.38 1.00
CA LEU A 191 5.17 -27.91 2.30
C LEU A 191 6.69 -27.76 2.49
N GLU A 192 7.48 -27.97 1.45
CA GLU A 192 8.93 -27.74 1.50
C GLU A 192 9.24 -26.28 1.84
N LEU A 193 8.56 -25.32 1.21
CA LEU A 193 8.72 -23.89 1.51
C LEU A 193 8.30 -23.52 2.93
N PHE A 194 7.27 -24.18 3.49
CA PHE A 194 6.89 -23.98 4.89
C PHE A 194 7.85 -24.63 5.87
N ALA A 195 8.46 -25.77 5.52
CA ALA A 195 9.49 -26.44 6.32
C ALA A 195 10.80 -25.62 6.39
N GLN A 196 11.08 -24.82 5.36
CA GLN A 196 12.21 -23.88 5.40
C GLN A 196 12.03 -22.83 6.51
N PRO A 197 13.13 -22.48 7.21
CA PRO A 197 13.07 -21.47 8.27
C PRO A 197 12.64 -20.12 7.69
N LYS A 198 11.81 -19.39 8.43
CA LYS A 198 11.33 -18.07 8.02
C LYS A 198 12.48 -17.06 8.07
N TYR A 199 13.16 -16.86 6.95
CA TYR A 199 14.03 -15.71 6.75
C TYR A 199 13.13 -14.47 6.66
N GLY A 200 12.86 -13.83 7.80
CA GLY A 200 12.03 -12.63 7.82
C GLY A 200 12.62 -11.53 6.92
N ASN A 201 11.79 -10.58 6.49
CA ASN A 201 12.18 -9.37 5.73
C ASN A 201 13.28 -8.51 6.35
N ARG A 202 13.80 -8.89 7.52
CA ARG A 202 15.12 -8.43 7.92
C ARG A 202 16.06 -9.28 7.10
N ARG A 203 16.62 -8.72 6.01
CA ARG A 203 17.97 -9.10 5.61
C ARG A 203 18.71 -9.22 6.93
N ALA A 204 18.98 -10.45 7.38
CA ALA A 204 19.94 -10.64 8.43
C ALA A 204 21.14 -9.97 7.82
N SER A 205 21.51 -8.80 8.35
CA SER A 205 22.75 -8.16 7.98
C SER A 205 23.76 -9.27 8.20
N SER A 206 24.14 -9.95 7.11
CA SER A 206 25.04 -11.08 7.16
C SER A 206 26.23 -10.51 7.90
N ALA A 207 26.62 -11.18 8.98
CA ALA A 207 27.83 -10.75 9.65
C ALA A 207 28.93 -10.87 8.59
N LEU A 208 29.41 -9.73 8.10
CA LEU A 208 30.48 -9.66 7.11
C LEU A 208 31.74 -10.29 7.69
N LYS A 209 31.91 -10.19 9.02
CA LYS A 209 32.99 -10.79 9.79
C LYS A 209 32.47 -11.10 11.20
N GLU A 210 32.78 -12.28 11.73
CA GLU A 210 32.54 -12.63 13.13
C GLU A 210 33.90 -12.80 13.83
N PHE A 211 34.02 -12.24 15.02
CA PHE A 211 35.19 -12.41 15.88
C PHE A 211 34.81 -13.12 17.18
N GLU A 212 35.82 -13.43 17.98
CA GLU A 212 35.67 -14.02 19.31
C GLU A 212 34.85 -13.12 20.25
N ALA A 213 34.50 -13.67 21.41
CA ALA A 213 33.72 -12.96 22.41
C ALA A 213 34.47 -11.73 22.92
N ASP A 214 33.74 -10.61 23.04
CA ASP A 214 34.31 -9.38 23.60
C ASP A 214 34.77 -9.62 25.05
N PRO A 215 35.98 -9.19 25.44
CA PRO A 215 36.48 -9.38 26.80
C PRO A 215 35.63 -8.74 27.90
N VAL A 216 34.76 -7.78 27.55
CA VAL A 216 33.94 -7.03 28.50
C VAL A 216 32.49 -7.49 28.51
N SER A 217 31.87 -7.72 27.35
CA SER A 217 30.47 -8.17 27.28
C SER A 217 30.28 -9.68 27.21
N GLY A 218 31.35 -10.45 26.94
CA GLY A 218 31.31 -11.91 26.82
C GLY A 218 30.48 -12.43 25.64
N LYS A 219 30.04 -11.55 24.74
CA LYS A 219 29.20 -11.86 23.57
C LYS A 219 30.03 -11.83 22.28
N PRO A 220 29.68 -12.65 21.26
CA PRO A 220 30.41 -12.66 20.00
C PRO A 220 30.31 -11.32 19.28
N ILE A 221 31.45 -10.79 18.84
CA ILE A 221 31.52 -9.55 18.07
C ILE A 221 31.22 -9.85 16.60
N ARG A 222 30.31 -9.09 16.00
CA ARG A 222 29.91 -9.22 14.59
C ARG A 222 30.03 -7.89 13.87
N VAL A 223 30.59 -7.90 12.67
CA VAL A 223 30.57 -6.77 11.75
C VAL A 223 29.40 -6.92 10.80
N LYS A 224 28.54 -5.91 10.71
CA LYS A 224 27.31 -5.95 9.93
C LYS A 224 27.21 -4.71 9.06
N ASP A 225 26.59 -4.85 7.89
CA ASP A 225 26.21 -3.70 7.08
C ASP A 225 24.82 -3.19 7.47
N GLY A 226 24.70 -1.87 7.59
CA GLY A 226 23.49 -1.20 8.09
C GLY A 226 23.13 0.03 7.28
N ARG A 227 21.96 0.62 7.57
CA ARG A 227 21.44 1.82 6.87
C ARG A 227 22.42 3.00 6.84
N PHE A 228 23.33 3.07 7.80
CA PHE A 228 24.27 4.17 7.96
C PHE A 228 25.72 3.77 7.62
N GLY A 229 25.91 2.60 7.01
CA GLY A 229 27.22 2.00 6.73
C GLY A 229 27.57 0.84 7.68
N PRO A 230 28.77 0.25 7.50
CA PRO A 230 29.21 -0.90 8.25
C PRO A 230 29.44 -0.57 9.74
N TYR A 231 29.10 -1.50 10.62
CA TYR A 231 29.20 -1.34 12.07
C TYR A 231 29.58 -2.64 12.77
N VAL A 232 30.28 -2.50 13.89
CA VAL A 232 30.62 -3.59 14.82
C VAL A 232 29.54 -3.66 15.90
N THR A 233 29.10 -4.87 16.25
CA THR A 233 28.13 -5.11 17.33
C THR A 233 28.51 -6.33 18.15
N ASP A 234 28.37 -6.22 19.47
CA ASP A 234 28.38 -7.35 20.41
C ASP A 234 26.96 -7.82 20.78
N GLY A 235 25.95 -7.32 20.05
CA GLY A 235 24.52 -7.55 20.32
C GLY A 235 23.88 -6.55 21.28
N GLU A 236 24.66 -5.73 22.00
CA GLU A 236 24.15 -4.74 22.96
C GLU A 236 24.59 -3.32 22.62
N THR A 237 25.86 -3.14 22.26
CA THR A 237 26.48 -1.91 21.79
C THR A 237 26.76 -2.01 20.30
N ASN A 238 26.38 -0.96 19.55
CA ASN A 238 26.67 -0.85 18.13
C ASN A 238 27.63 0.33 17.88
N ALA A 239 28.80 0.04 17.31
CA ALA A 239 29.83 1.01 16.95
C ALA A 239 29.98 1.08 15.43
N THR A 240 29.70 2.24 14.82
CA THR A 240 29.87 2.46 13.37
C THR A 240 31.35 2.49 13.00
N ILE A 241 31.73 1.78 11.95
CA ILE A 241 33.09 1.82 11.40
C ILE A 241 33.26 3.16 10.65
N PRO A 242 34.34 3.94 10.92
CA PRO A 242 34.58 5.20 10.23
C PRO A 242 34.69 5.01 8.71
N ARG A 243 34.21 5.99 7.93
CA ARG A 243 34.16 5.91 6.45
C ARG A 243 35.54 5.79 5.75
N GLY A 244 36.64 5.97 6.47
CA GLY A 244 38.00 5.82 5.96
C GLY A 244 38.64 4.46 6.28
N GLU A 245 37.91 3.55 6.92
CA GLU A 245 38.37 2.23 7.34
C GLU A 245 37.46 1.18 6.68
N THR A 246 38.05 0.18 6.02
CA THR A 246 37.28 -0.86 5.33
C THR A 246 36.94 -2.02 6.28
N VAL A 247 35.88 -2.77 5.97
CA VAL A 247 35.42 -3.90 6.81
C VAL A 247 36.48 -5.00 6.94
N ASP A 248 37.30 -5.18 5.91
CA ASP A 248 38.33 -6.21 5.88
C ASP A 248 39.53 -5.90 6.77
N GLU A 249 39.84 -4.61 6.93
CA GLU A 249 40.94 -4.10 7.75
C GLU A 249 40.62 -4.07 9.25
N VAL A 250 39.34 -4.18 9.63
CA VAL A 250 38.97 -4.31 11.03
C VAL A 250 39.44 -5.67 11.53
N ASP A 251 40.32 -5.66 12.53
CA ASP A 251 40.76 -6.83 13.28
C ASP A 251 40.01 -6.92 14.63
N PHE A 252 40.28 -7.99 15.40
CA PHE A 252 39.61 -8.20 16.69
C PHE A 252 39.93 -7.07 17.69
N ALA A 253 41.19 -6.64 17.77
CA ALA A 253 41.62 -5.60 18.69
C ALA A 253 40.92 -4.26 18.38
N ARG A 254 40.79 -3.92 17.10
CA ARG A 254 40.11 -2.73 16.62
C ARG A 254 38.61 -2.80 16.84
N ALA A 255 37.99 -3.96 16.64
CA ALA A 255 36.58 -4.17 16.91
C ALA A 255 36.24 -3.98 18.40
N VAL A 256 37.07 -4.53 19.29
CA VAL A 256 36.98 -4.31 20.75
C VAL A 256 37.18 -2.82 21.09
N GLN A 257 38.17 -2.16 20.47
CA GLN A 257 38.41 -0.73 20.69
C GLN A 257 37.20 0.12 20.27
N LEU A 258 36.61 -0.12 19.11
CA LEU A 258 35.44 0.62 18.62
C LEU A 258 34.23 0.44 19.56
N LEU A 259 34.03 -0.77 20.09
CA LEU A 259 32.98 -1.05 21.08
C LEU A 259 33.29 -0.38 22.42
N ALA A 260 34.53 -0.42 22.89
CA ALA A 260 34.97 0.23 24.13
C ALA A 260 34.81 1.76 24.04
N ASP A 261 35.25 2.37 22.94
CA ASP A 261 35.09 3.80 22.65
C ASP A 261 33.61 4.18 22.66
N LYS A 262 32.75 3.32 22.11
CA LYS A 262 31.31 3.54 22.09
C LYS A 262 30.65 3.39 23.46
N ARG A 263 31.11 2.45 24.29
CA ARG A 263 30.64 2.29 25.68
C ARG A 263 31.09 3.44 26.56
N ALA A 264 32.34 3.88 26.43
CA ALA A 264 32.87 5.06 27.12
C ALA A 264 32.13 6.34 26.69
N LYS A 265 31.76 6.43 25.42
CA LYS A 265 30.91 7.48 24.87
C LYS A 265 29.43 7.15 25.12
N ALA A 266 29.06 7.15 26.40
CA ALA A 266 27.70 6.98 26.91
C ALA A 266 26.66 7.69 26.02
N PRO A 267 25.43 7.15 25.88
CA PRO A 267 24.44 7.63 24.91
C PRO A 267 24.33 9.14 24.99
N ALA A 268 24.70 9.81 23.90
CA ALA A 268 24.72 11.27 23.85
C ALA A 268 23.38 11.78 24.35
N LYS A 269 23.38 12.45 25.52
CA LYS A 269 22.21 13.18 26.00
C LYS A 269 21.83 14.11 24.85
N LYS A 270 20.68 13.85 24.22
CA LYS A 270 20.11 14.75 23.23
C LYS A 270 20.18 16.16 23.82
N PRO A 271 20.76 17.16 23.13
CA PRO A 271 20.59 18.53 23.59
C PRO A 271 19.09 18.74 23.72
N ALA A 272 18.64 19.07 24.93
CA ALA A 272 17.24 19.34 25.18
C ALA A 272 16.81 20.39 24.16
N ARG A 273 15.94 19.99 23.23
CA ARG A 273 15.39 20.89 22.22
C ARG A 273 14.74 22.02 23.03
N LYS A 274 15.32 23.23 22.98
CA LYS A 274 14.75 24.42 23.62
C LYS A 274 13.30 24.48 23.17
N ALA A 275 12.38 24.27 24.11
CA ALA A 275 10.96 24.38 23.84
C ALA A 275 10.73 25.80 23.31
N ALA A 276 10.15 25.90 22.11
CA ALA A 276 9.62 27.17 21.64
C ALA A 276 8.63 27.69 22.69
N PRO A 277 8.63 29.00 23.01
CA PRO A 277 7.73 29.54 24.02
C PRO A 277 6.29 29.22 23.61
N ALA A 278 5.58 28.54 24.51
CA ALA A 278 4.17 28.20 24.31
C ALA A 278 3.40 29.49 24.02
N LYS A 279 2.78 29.57 22.84
CA LYS A 279 1.80 30.61 22.56
C LYS A 279 0.67 30.45 23.58
N LYS A 280 0.56 31.44 24.46
CA LYS A 280 -0.52 31.61 25.44
C LYS A 280 -1.86 31.43 24.70
N PRO A 281 -2.74 30.51 25.14
CA PRO A 281 -4.07 30.38 24.55
C PRO A 281 -4.81 31.69 24.74
N ALA A 282 -5.34 32.25 23.64
CA ALA A 282 -6.22 33.41 23.71
C ALA A 282 -7.41 33.07 24.62
N ALA A 283 -7.69 33.96 25.57
CA ALA A 283 -8.79 33.83 26.51
C ALA A 283 -10.11 33.66 25.76
N LYS A 284 -10.77 32.51 25.93
CA LYS A 284 -12.14 32.31 25.47
C LYS A 284 -13.06 33.23 26.29
N LYS A 285 -13.57 34.26 25.63
CA LYS A 285 -14.65 35.12 26.12
C LYS A 285 -15.87 34.25 26.48
N PRO A 286 -16.47 34.36 27.67
CA PRO A 286 -17.65 33.58 28.03
C PRO A 286 -18.83 33.94 27.13
N ALA A 287 -19.43 32.94 26.51
CA ALA A 287 -20.69 33.09 25.78
C ALA A 287 -21.81 33.43 26.76
N ALA A 288 -22.58 34.48 26.44
CA ALA A 288 -23.73 34.92 27.21
C ALA A 288 -24.81 33.82 27.25
N LYS A 289 -25.24 33.43 28.45
CA LYS A 289 -26.35 32.50 28.67
C LYS A 289 -27.66 33.13 28.20
N LYS A 290 -28.27 32.55 27.17
CA LYS A 290 -29.66 32.80 26.78
C LYS A 290 -30.59 32.10 27.79
N PRO A 291 -31.63 32.74 28.35
CA PRO A 291 -32.52 32.09 29.31
C PRO A 291 -33.38 31.02 28.63
N ALA A 292 -33.50 29.87 29.29
CA ALA A 292 -34.37 28.78 28.86
C ALA A 292 -35.85 29.11 29.13
N ALA A 293 -36.71 28.88 28.13
CA ALA A 293 -38.15 29.04 28.21
C ALA A 293 -38.77 27.98 29.13
N LYS A 294 -39.61 28.42 30.07
CA LYS A 294 -40.39 27.57 30.99
C LYS A 294 -41.50 26.84 30.23
N LYS A 295 -41.55 25.50 30.38
CA LYS A 295 -42.66 24.64 29.94
C LYS A 295 -43.73 24.60 31.05
N PRO A 296 -45.05 24.66 30.74
CA PRO A 296 -46.10 24.71 31.77
C PRO A 296 -46.34 23.35 32.44
N ALA A 297 -46.69 23.40 33.73
CA ALA A 297 -46.99 22.25 34.58
C ALA A 297 -48.40 21.68 34.29
N ALA A 298 -48.51 20.36 34.23
CA ALA A 298 -49.78 19.64 34.21
C ALA A 298 -50.31 19.47 35.65
N LYS A 299 -51.54 19.93 35.90
CA LYS A 299 -52.28 19.69 37.14
C LYS A 299 -52.81 18.25 37.16
N LYS A 300 -52.58 17.55 38.27
CA LYS A 300 -53.35 16.38 38.68
C LYS A 300 -54.70 16.86 39.23
N THR A 301 -55.78 16.30 38.73
CA THR A 301 -57.09 16.22 39.40
C THR A 301 -57.12 14.96 40.27
N ALA A 302 -57.63 15.10 41.48
CA ALA A 302 -58.02 14.00 42.35
C ALA A 302 -59.45 14.30 42.80
N GLU A 303 -60.39 13.51 42.30
CA GLU A 303 -61.51 12.88 43.02
C GLU A 303 -61.97 11.68 42.17
#